data_AF-A0A2E2B9A8-F1
#
_entry.id   AF-A0A2E2B9A8-F1
#
_cell.length_a   1.000
_cell.length_b   1.000
_cell.length_c   1.000
_cell.angle_alpha   90.00
_cell.angle_beta   90.00
_cell.angle_gamma   90.00
#
_symmetry.space_group_name_H-M   'P 1'
#
loop_
_entity.id
_entity.type
_entity.pdbx_description
1 polymer ?
#
loop_
_entity_poly.entity_id
_entity_poly.type
_entity_poly.pdbx_seq_one_letter_code
_entity_poly.pdbx_strand_id
1 'polypeptide(L)'
;MKPSTANQAGVVTFSRRKRKSIARGCVMLILLAMQVGVVHAASQTANEIKAENRGRSVISKPPALIVDPENDVRTLDDTLSRKERSPEEIAGVTIEQKLGAKLPLDTQFTNELGETVTLGDYFKSGRPVVLNLGYFQCPMLCGLVLNATLDVAKEMDLKVGKDYDILSVSFDPRDTAVVAKLKKQNYLKELGQAGADKGWHFLVGKDPSIKALTQTVGFGYRWNEDRKEYVHAAALIVLTPEGQVSRYLYGVKFVPRTTRLSLVEASENKIGNVVDSVLLYCFLYDASKGRYTLAALNIMRAGGVMTVLIISTVVLIALRRERKKQAMTEAEGQGISD
;
A
#
# COMPACT_ATOMS: atom_id res chain seq x y z
N MET A 1 16.97 85.15 37.46
CA MET A 1 16.63 83.77 37.05
C MET A 1 15.13 83.65 36.88
N LYS A 2 14.68 83.61 35.63
CA LYS A 2 13.31 83.28 35.18
C LYS A 2 13.46 82.41 33.89
N PRO A 3 12.43 81.64 33.52
CA PRO A 3 12.54 80.36 32.81
C PRO A 3 12.36 80.49 31.30
N SER A 4 12.71 79.46 30.51
CA SER A 4 12.01 79.06 29.26
C SER A 4 12.79 77.96 28.51
N THR A 5 12.13 76.83 28.20
CA THR A 5 11.85 76.38 26.82
C THR A 5 11.43 74.90 26.82
N ALA A 6 10.18 74.65 26.44
CA ALA A 6 9.63 73.33 26.18
C ALA A 6 9.98 72.91 24.75
N ASN A 7 10.44 71.67 24.60
CA ASN A 7 10.79 71.05 23.32
C ASN A 7 9.53 70.43 22.69
N GLN A 8 9.10 70.92 21.53
CA GLN A 8 8.02 70.32 20.73
C GLN A 8 8.62 69.28 19.77
N ALA A 9 8.34 68.00 20.02
CA ALA A 9 8.57 66.94 19.03
C ALA A 9 7.32 66.78 18.16
N GLY A 10 7.45 67.13 16.88
CA GLY A 10 6.40 66.95 15.87
C GLY A 10 6.13 65.47 15.59
N VAL A 11 4.92 65.01 15.93
CA VAL A 11 4.42 63.70 15.52
C VAL A 11 3.80 63.85 14.14
N VAL A 12 4.46 63.29 13.12
CA VAL A 12 3.94 63.14 11.76
C VAL A 12 2.74 62.20 11.79
N THR A 13 1.54 62.75 11.66
CA THR A 13 0.29 61.99 11.58
C THR A 13 0.15 61.37 10.18
N PHE A 14 0.62 60.13 10.05
CA PHE A 14 0.46 59.33 8.83
C PHE A 14 -1.02 58.92 8.66
N SER A 15 -1.68 59.48 7.64
CA SER A 15 -3.13 59.34 7.47
C SER A 15 -3.58 57.88 7.30
N ARG A 16 -4.70 57.53 7.96
CA ARG A 16 -5.35 56.19 7.96
C ARG A 16 -5.64 55.63 6.56
N ARG A 17 -5.68 56.47 5.51
CA ARG A 17 -5.90 56.05 4.11
C ARG A 17 -4.72 55.24 3.55
N LYS A 18 -3.47 55.56 3.93
CA LYS A 18 -2.28 54.84 3.43
C LYS A 18 -2.14 53.42 4.02
N ARG A 19 -2.56 53.19 5.28
CA ARG A 19 -2.52 51.85 5.91
C ARG A 19 -3.46 50.82 5.23
N LYS A 20 -4.63 51.24 4.74
CA LYS A 20 -5.58 50.33 4.06
C LYS A 20 -5.09 49.90 2.67
N SER A 21 -4.36 50.76 1.96
CA SER A 21 -3.77 50.43 0.65
C SER A 21 -2.63 49.40 0.78
N ILE A 22 -1.78 49.55 1.80
CA ILE A 22 -0.66 48.64 2.07
C ILE A 22 -1.15 47.24 2.49
N ALA A 23 -2.22 47.16 3.31
CA ALA A 23 -2.79 45.88 3.73
C ALA A 23 -3.45 45.10 2.58
N ARG A 24 -4.12 45.78 1.63
CA ARG A 24 -4.68 45.16 0.43
C ARG A 24 -3.59 44.70 -0.56
N GLY A 25 -2.50 45.48 -0.68
CA GLY A 25 -1.32 45.12 -1.46
C GLY A 25 -0.62 43.86 -0.93
N CYS A 26 -0.42 43.74 0.40
CA CYS A 26 0.22 42.56 0.99
C CYS A 26 -0.60 41.28 0.81
N VAL A 27 -1.93 41.32 0.95
CA VAL A 27 -2.76 40.11 0.77
C VAL A 27 -2.78 39.65 -0.68
N MET A 28 -2.81 40.59 -1.64
CA MET A 28 -2.72 40.26 -3.07
C MET A 28 -1.33 39.71 -3.45
N LEU A 29 -0.24 40.24 -2.87
CA LEU A 29 1.10 39.71 -3.06
C LEU A 29 1.28 38.30 -2.47
N ILE A 30 0.70 38.02 -1.31
CA ILE A 30 0.78 36.71 -0.66
C ILE A 30 -0.01 35.65 -1.47
N LEU A 31 -1.18 36.02 -2.01
CA LEU A 31 -1.96 35.14 -2.90
C LEU A 31 -1.24 34.88 -4.23
N LEU A 32 -0.58 35.89 -4.81
CA LEU A 32 0.22 35.73 -6.03
C LEU A 32 1.45 34.85 -5.76
N ALA A 33 2.11 35.04 -4.61
CA ALA A 33 3.27 34.22 -4.21
C ALA A 33 2.90 32.76 -3.96
N MET A 34 1.71 32.48 -3.40
CA MET A 34 1.19 31.11 -3.26
C MET A 34 0.87 30.47 -4.62
N GLN A 35 0.31 31.22 -5.58
CA GLN A 35 0.05 30.69 -6.93
C GLN A 35 1.35 30.41 -7.71
N VAL A 36 2.37 31.26 -7.57
CA VAL A 36 3.68 31.03 -8.20
C VAL A 36 4.42 29.84 -7.56
N GLY A 37 4.34 29.67 -6.23
CA GLY A 37 4.98 28.56 -5.52
C GLY A 37 4.41 27.18 -5.90
N VAL A 38 3.10 27.07 -6.09
CA VAL A 38 2.45 25.82 -6.52
C VAL A 38 2.80 25.47 -7.97
N VAL A 39 2.90 26.47 -8.85
CA VAL A 39 3.30 26.27 -10.26
C VAL A 39 4.79 25.92 -10.37
N HIS A 40 5.66 26.48 -9.53
CA HIS A 40 7.09 26.14 -9.51
C HIS A 40 7.36 24.72 -8.98
N ALA A 41 6.64 24.28 -7.94
CA ALA A 41 6.74 22.92 -7.42
C ALA A 41 6.23 21.86 -8.41
N ALA A 42 5.19 22.19 -9.19
CA ALA A 42 4.68 21.33 -10.25
C ALA A 42 5.61 21.25 -11.49
N SER A 43 6.42 22.29 -11.75
CA SER A 43 7.37 22.27 -12.88
C SER A 43 8.67 21.54 -12.56
N GLN A 44 9.15 21.60 -11.31
CA GLN A 44 10.35 20.88 -10.86
C GLN A 44 10.15 19.36 -10.88
N THR A 45 8.98 18.89 -10.44
CA THR A 45 8.63 17.45 -10.48
C THR A 45 8.46 16.92 -11.90
N ALA A 46 7.97 17.74 -12.84
CA ALA A 46 7.87 17.35 -14.25
C ALA A 46 9.23 17.27 -14.97
N ASN A 47 10.21 18.08 -14.57
CA ASN A 47 11.55 18.06 -15.15
C ASN A 47 12.41 16.89 -14.63
N GLU A 48 12.25 16.46 -13.38
CA GLU A 48 12.93 15.28 -12.83
C GLU A 48 12.49 13.97 -13.52
N ILE A 49 11.19 13.82 -13.78
CA ILE A 49 10.64 12.65 -14.52
C ILE A 49 11.15 12.61 -15.98
N LYS A 50 11.40 13.77 -16.59
CA LYS A 50 11.88 13.86 -17.98
C LYS A 50 13.40 13.64 -18.10
N ALA A 51 14.16 13.87 -17.02
CA ALA A 51 15.60 13.60 -16.98
C ALA A 51 15.91 12.10 -16.84
N GLU A 52 15.11 11.36 -16.07
CA GLU A 52 15.32 9.92 -15.85
C GLU A 52 15.00 9.05 -17.08
N ASN A 53 14.06 9.50 -17.93
CA ASN A 53 13.69 8.80 -19.17
C ASN A 53 14.64 9.07 -20.37
N ARG A 54 15.68 9.90 -20.23
CA ARG A 54 16.68 10.13 -21.29
C ARG A 54 17.86 9.16 -21.28
N GLY A 55 17.98 8.32 -20.25
CA GLY A 55 19.13 7.42 -20.06
C GLY A 55 18.96 5.98 -20.53
N ARG A 56 17.79 5.57 -21.05
CA ARG A 56 17.49 4.16 -21.35
C ARG A 56 17.19 3.93 -22.83
N SER A 57 18.21 4.16 -23.66
CA SER A 57 18.17 3.83 -25.09
C SER A 57 19.48 3.22 -25.54
N VAL A 58 19.75 1.96 -25.18
CA VAL A 58 20.58 1.04 -25.98
C VAL A 58 20.24 -0.40 -25.55
N ILE A 59 19.31 -1.09 -26.23
CA ILE A 59 19.43 -2.53 -26.54
C ILE A 59 18.82 -2.72 -27.94
N SER A 60 19.59 -3.41 -28.78
CA SER A 60 19.49 -3.62 -30.23
C SER A 60 18.14 -4.12 -30.75
N LYS A 61 17.72 -3.51 -31.87
CA LYS A 61 16.59 -3.87 -32.74
C LYS A 61 16.84 -5.25 -33.42
N PRO A 62 15.95 -6.26 -33.28
CA PRO A 62 16.03 -7.48 -34.09
C PRO A 62 15.49 -7.25 -35.52
N PRO A 63 15.90 -8.07 -36.50
CA PRO A 63 15.66 -7.82 -37.93
C PRO A 63 14.19 -7.97 -38.30
N ALA A 64 13.76 -7.13 -39.25
CA ALA A 64 12.41 -7.13 -39.79
C ALA A 64 12.15 -8.42 -40.60
N LEU A 65 11.16 -9.20 -40.16
CA LEU A 65 10.49 -10.16 -41.01
C LEU A 65 9.56 -9.38 -41.95
N ILE A 66 9.78 -9.52 -43.26
CA ILE A 66 8.88 -9.05 -44.30
C ILE A 66 7.66 -9.95 -44.27
N VAL A 67 6.47 -9.37 -44.08
CA VAL A 67 5.19 -10.07 -44.21
C VAL A 67 4.30 -9.24 -45.14
N ASP A 68 3.85 -9.85 -46.23
CA ASP A 68 3.03 -9.23 -47.27
C ASP A 68 1.66 -8.78 -46.70
N PRO A 69 1.23 -7.53 -46.92
CA PRO A 69 0.10 -6.95 -46.20
C PRO A 69 -1.31 -7.29 -46.74
N GLU A 70 -1.43 -8.15 -47.76
CA GLU A 70 -2.71 -8.29 -48.49
C GLU A 70 -3.48 -9.60 -48.25
N ASN A 71 -2.95 -10.56 -47.47
CA ASN A 71 -3.58 -11.88 -47.31
C ASN A 71 -3.83 -12.39 -45.88
N ASP A 72 -3.60 -11.59 -44.83
CA ASP A 72 -3.75 -12.06 -43.44
C ASP A 72 -4.67 -11.19 -42.57
N VAL A 73 -5.67 -10.56 -43.18
CA VAL A 73 -6.78 -9.90 -42.46
C VAL A 73 -7.81 -10.94 -42.02
N ARG A 74 -7.37 -11.92 -41.24
CA ARG A 74 -8.24 -12.69 -40.33
C ARG A 74 -7.86 -12.32 -38.90
N THR A 75 -8.37 -11.17 -38.49
CA THR A 75 -8.68 -10.80 -37.09
C THR A 75 -7.79 -11.46 -36.03
N LEU A 76 -6.56 -10.95 -35.89
CA LEU A 76 -5.66 -11.22 -34.77
C LEU A 76 -6.13 -10.59 -33.43
N ASP A 77 -7.31 -9.96 -33.40
CA ASP A 77 -7.84 -9.24 -32.24
C ASP A 77 -8.72 -10.12 -31.33
N ASP A 78 -9.29 -11.22 -31.83
CA ASP A 78 -10.23 -12.06 -31.06
C ASP A 78 -9.54 -13.06 -30.11
N THR A 79 -8.25 -13.36 -30.30
CA THR A 79 -7.53 -14.36 -29.49
C THR A 79 -6.64 -13.77 -28.40
N LEU A 80 -6.49 -12.45 -28.31
CA LEU A 80 -5.71 -11.77 -27.26
C LEU A 80 -6.57 -10.97 -26.27
N SER A 81 -7.89 -11.07 -26.37
CA SER A 81 -8.75 -10.78 -25.22
C SER A 81 -8.39 -11.80 -24.13
N ARG A 82 -7.58 -11.36 -23.17
CA ARG A 82 -7.35 -12.04 -21.90
C ARG A 82 -8.74 -12.37 -21.37
N LYS A 83 -9.19 -13.61 -21.56
CA LYS A 83 -10.43 -14.12 -20.97
C LYS A 83 -10.31 -13.84 -19.49
N GLU A 84 -10.95 -12.76 -19.05
CA GLU A 84 -11.07 -12.44 -17.64
C GLU A 84 -11.68 -13.69 -17.03
N ARG A 85 -10.94 -14.29 -16.08
CA ARG A 85 -11.39 -15.53 -15.45
C ARG A 85 -12.82 -15.32 -15.01
N SER A 86 -13.71 -16.25 -15.35
CA SER A 86 -15.14 -16.04 -15.09
C SER A 86 -15.35 -15.82 -13.58
N PRO A 87 -16.39 -15.08 -13.16
CA PRO A 87 -16.71 -14.94 -11.74
C PRO A 87 -16.82 -16.30 -11.00
N GLU A 88 -17.24 -17.36 -11.71
CA GLU A 88 -17.26 -18.74 -11.22
C GLU A 88 -15.86 -19.36 -11.06
N GLU A 89 -14.90 -19.01 -11.93
CA GLU A 89 -13.52 -19.48 -11.83
C GLU A 89 -12.78 -18.91 -10.60
N ILE A 90 -13.14 -17.71 -10.15
CA ILE A 90 -12.54 -17.01 -8.99
C ILE A 90 -13.36 -17.19 -7.69
N ALA A 91 -14.61 -17.65 -7.78
CA ALA A 91 -15.47 -17.86 -6.61
C ALA A 91 -14.79 -18.81 -5.59
N GLY A 92 -14.69 -18.36 -4.34
CA GLY A 92 -14.03 -19.10 -3.25
C GLY A 92 -12.49 -19.07 -3.27
N VAL A 93 -11.87 -18.37 -4.25
CA VAL A 93 -10.41 -18.21 -4.36
C VAL A 93 -10.00 -16.79 -3.94
N THR A 94 -10.48 -16.37 -2.78
CA THR A 94 -10.17 -15.07 -2.17
C THR A 94 -9.56 -15.27 -0.80
N ILE A 95 -8.88 -14.25 -0.29
CA ILE A 95 -8.46 -14.21 1.11
C ILE A 95 -9.44 -13.32 1.86
N GLU A 96 -10.15 -13.91 2.82
CA GLU A 96 -10.92 -13.16 3.81
C GLU A 96 -9.96 -12.77 4.94
N GLN A 97 -9.78 -11.48 5.20
CA GLN A 97 -8.88 -11.05 6.28
C GLN A 97 -9.46 -11.43 7.64
N LYS A 98 -8.73 -12.28 8.37
CA LYS A 98 -9.05 -12.71 9.74
C LYS A 98 -8.04 -12.13 10.73
N LEU A 99 -7.86 -10.81 10.74
CA LEU A 99 -6.94 -10.13 11.66
C LEU A 99 -7.31 -10.45 13.12
N GLY A 100 -6.30 -10.74 13.94
CA GLY A 100 -6.46 -11.16 15.33
C GLY A 100 -6.93 -12.61 15.52
N ALA A 101 -7.26 -13.34 14.45
CA ALA A 101 -7.63 -14.75 14.59
C ALA A 101 -6.44 -15.56 15.09
N LYS A 102 -6.70 -16.45 16.05
CA LYS A 102 -5.69 -17.34 16.62
C LYS A 102 -5.64 -18.66 15.86
N LEU A 103 -4.45 -19.06 15.43
CA LEU A 103 -4.22 -20.33 14.75
C LEU A 103 -4.64 -21.52 15.64
N PRO A 104 -5.07 -22.65 15.05
CA PRO A 104 -5.39 -23.85 15.79
C PRO A 104 -4.09 -24.58 16.17
N LEU A 105 -3.42 -24.11 17.24
CA LEU A 105 -2.06 -24.49 17.61
C LEU A 105 -1.88 -25.98 17.95
N ASP A 106 -2.96 -26.67 18.29
CA ASP A 106 -3.03 -28.11 18.55
C ASP A 106 -3.13 -28.97 17.29
N THR A 107 -3.35 -28.34 16.12
CA THR A 107 -3.49 -29.06 14.85
C THR A 107 -2.18 -29.74 14.47
N GLN A 108 -2.27 -31.04 14.14
CA GLN A 108 -1.14 -31.86 13.75
C GLN A 108 -0.82 -31.75 12.26
N PHE A 109 0.47 -31.65 11.96
CA PHE A 109 1.06 -31.69 10.63
C PHE A 109 2.25 -32.65 10.62
N THR A 110 2.80 -32.90 9.44
CA THR A 110 4.06 -33.61 9.26
C THR A 110 5.11 -32.62 8.76
N ASN A 111 6.26 -32.57 9.44
CA ASN A 111 7.35 -31.68 9.04
C ASN A 111 8.21 -32.29 7.91
N GLU A 112 9.20 -31.53 7.44
CA GLU A 112 10.14 -31.96 6.41
C GLU A 112 11.03 -33.17 6.80
N LEU A 113 11.07 -33.53 8.08
CA LEU A 113 11.82 -34.70 8.58
C LEU A 113 10.93 -35.96 8.61
N GLY A 114 9.63 -35.83 8.33
CA GLY A 114 8.66 -36.92 8.43
C GLY A 114 8.08 -37.12 9.83
N GLU A 115 8.32 -36.18 10.75
CA GLU A 115 7.85 -36.25 12.12
C GLU A 115 6.47 -35.61 12.25
N THR A 116 5.63 -36.17 13.14
CA THR A 116 4.35 -35.54 13.50
C THR A 116 4.60 -34.42 14.50
N VAL A 117 4.11 -33.22 14.18
CA VAL A 117 4.32 -31.99 14.93
C VAL A 117 2.99 -31.25 15.10
N THR A 118 2.91 -30.36 16.09
CA THR A 118 1.78 -29.45 16.26
C THR A 118 2.13 -28.07 15.72
N LEU A 119 1.15 -27.29 15.23
CA LEU A 119 1.41 -25.91 14.79
C LEU A 119 2.03 -25.06 15.92
N GLY A 120 1.64 -25.29 17.17
CA GLY A 120 2.14 -24.58 18.34
C GLY A 120 3.64 -24.74 18.57
N ASP A 121 4.26 -25.82 18.07
CA ASP A 121 5.70 -26.04 18.20
C ASP A 121 6.52 -24.91 17.53
N TYR A 122 5.98 -24.30 16.47
CA TYR A 122 6.63 -23.24 15.69
C TYR A 122 6.51 -21.84 16.30
N PHE A 123 5.80 -21.70 17.43
CA PHE A 123 5.62 -20.44 18.15
C PHE A 123 6.39 -20.40 19.47
N LYS A 124 7.00 -21.52 19.88
CA LYS A 124 7.75 -21.64 21.15
C LYS A 124 8.99 -20.75 21.22
N SER A 125 9.51 -20.31 20.08
CA SER A 125 10.65 -19.39 20.00
C SER A 125 10.35 -17.98 20.50
N GLY A 126 9.06 -17.61 20.61
CA GLY A 126 8.63 -16.25 20.94
C GLY A 126 8.85 -15.25 19.80
N ARG A 127 9.10 -15.72 18.58
CA ARG A 127 9.34 -14.89 17.39
C ARG A 127 8.08 -14.78 16.52
N PRO A 128 7.89 -13.67 15.79
CA PRO A 128 6.85 -13.61 14.77
C PRO A 128 7.10 -14.62 13.65
N VAL A 129 6.03 -15.08 13.01
CA VAL A 129 6.08 -16.11 11.96
C VAL A 129 5.50 -15.58 10.67
N VAL A 130 6.21 -15.75 9.56
CA VAL A 130 5.66 -15.57 8.20
C VAL A 130 5.07 -16.89 7.74
N LEU A 131 3.75 -16.96 7.62
CA LEU A 131 3.04 -18.09 7.06
C LEU A 131 2.90 -17.92 5.54
N ASN A 132 3.39 -18.93 4.80
CA ASN A 132 3.22 -19.07 3.37
C ASN A 132 2.39 -20.32 3.07
N LEU A 133 1.25 -20.14 2.40
CA LEU A 133 0.36 -21.22 1.97
C LEU A 133 0.52 -21.47 0.48
N GLY A 134 0.98 -22.66 0.12
CA GLY A 134 1.17 -23.11 -1.25
C GLY A 134 0.96 -24.61 -1.36
N TYR A 135 1.29 -25.22 -2.48
CA TYR A 135 1.56 -26.66 -2.54
C TYR A 135 2.87 -26.87 -3.29
N PHE A 136 3.66 -27.83 -2.83
CA PHE A 136 5.08 -27.92 -3.16
C PHE A 136 5.33 -28.49 -4.55
N GLN A 137 4.39 -29.26 -5.09
CA GLN A 137 4.44 -29.76 -6.47
C GLN A 137 3.84 -28.80 -7.51
N CYS A 138 3.43 -27.59 -7.13
CA CYS A 138 2.88 -26.61 -8.07
C CYS A 138 3.92 -26.21 -9.14
N PRO A 139 3.60 -26.34 -10.45
CA PRO A 139 4.54 -26.02 -11.52
C PRO A 139 4.73 -24.52 -11.74
N MET A 140 3.86 -23.67 -11.17
CA MET A 140 3.88 -22.22 -11.43
C MET A 140 3.77 -21.37 -10.16
N LEU A 141 2.55 -21.02 -9.75
CA LEU A 141 2.29 -19.88 -8.87
C LEU A 141 2.90 -20.01 -7.47
N CYS A 142 2.86 -21.20 -6.86
CA CYS A 142 3.43 -21.38 -5.51
C CYS A 142 4.95 -21.19 -5.50
N GLY A 143 5.64 -21.58 -6.58
CA GLY A 143 7.07 -21.31 -6.75
C GLY A 143 7.36 -19.82 -6.78
N LEU A 144 6.52 -19.02 -7.45
CA LEU A 144 6.67 -17.55 -7.48
C LEU A 144 6.54 -16.93 -6.07
N VAL A 145 5.56 -17.37 -5.29
CA VAL A 145 5.36 -16.86 -3.92
C VAL A 145 6.54 -17.23 -3.01
N LEU A 146 6.99 -18.48 -3.04
CA LEU A 146 8.15 -18.93 -2.26
C LEU A 146 9.45 -18.21 -2.69
N ASN A 147 9.64 -17.96 -4.00
CA ASN A 147 10.76 -17.18 -4.50
C ASN A 147 10.68 -15.72 -4.01
N ALA A 148 9.50 -15.11 -4.05
CA ALA A 148 9.32 -13.76 -3.51
C ALA A 148 9.54 -13.70 -1.98
N THR A 149 9.21 -14.76 -1.24
CA THR A 149 9.57 -14.89 0.18
C THR A 149 11.09 -14.94 0.36
N LEU A 150 11.79 -15.73 -0.46
CA LEU A 150 13.24 -15.82 -0.46
C LEU A 150 13.89 -14.46 -0.77
N ASP A 151 13.43 -13.76 -1.80
CA ASP A 151 13.97 -12.46 -2.22
C ASP A 151 13.86 -11.45 -1.07
N VAL A 152 12.70 -11.35 -0.43
CA VAL A 152 12.54 -10.47 0.73
C VAL A 152 13.37 -10.91 1.92
N ALA A 153 13.50 -12.22 2.18
CA ALA A 153 14.37 -12.70 3.25
C ALA A 153 15.85 -12.35 3.01
N LYS A 154 16.31 -12.29 1.75
CA LYS A 154 17.67 -11.86 1.38
C LYS A 154 17.88 -10.35 1.54
N GLU A 155 16.86 -9.56 1.20
CA GLU A 155 16.95 -8.09 1.19
C GLU A 155 16.74 -7.46 2.58
N MET A 156 16.14 -8.19 3.53
CA MET A 156 15.93 -7.70 4.89
C MET A 156 17.19 -7.83 5.78
N ASP A 157 17.31 -6.91 6.72
CA ASP A 157 18.30 -6.93 7.81
C ASP A 157 17.97 -8.00 8.87
N LEU A 158 16.68 -8.29 9.07
CA LEU A 158 16.18 -9.36 9.94
C LEU A 158 16.59 -10.74 9.43
N LYS A 159 16.94 -11.64 10.35
CA LYS A 159 17.49 -12.97 10.09
C LYS A 159 16.51 -14.08 10.44
N VAL A 160 16.23 -14.95 9.47
CA VAL A 160 15.41 -16.16 9.65
C VAL A 160 16.02 -17.06 10.74
N GLY A 161 15.20 -17.55 11.67
CA GLY A 161 15.64 -18.39 12.80
C GLY A 161 16.25 -17.63 13.97
N LYS A 162 16.41 -16.31 13.84
CA LYS A 162 16.91 -15.42 14.91
C LYS A 162 15.91 -14.35 15.28
N ASP A 163 15.38 -13.63 14.28
CA ASP A 163 14.46 -12.50 14.49
C ASP A 163 13.01 -12.86 14.13
N TYR A 164 12.82 -13.79 13.19
CA TYR A 164 11.52 -14.32 12.78
C TYR A 164 11.65 -15.73 12.19
N ASP A 165 10.55 -16.46 12.13
CA ASP A 165 10.48 -17.77 11.50
C ASP A 165 9.59 -17.72 10.24
N ILE A 166 9.84 -18.63 9.30
CA ILE A 166 9.03 -18.81 8.09
C ILE A 166 8.41 -20.20 8.14
N LEU A 167 7.09 -20.26 8.09
CA LEU A 167 6.33 -21.49 8.06
C LEU A 167 5.67 -21.65 6.69
N SER A 168 6.21 -22.52 5.86
CA SER A 168 5.64 -22.86 4.55
C SER A 168 4.79 -24.11 4.67
N VAL A 169 3.48 -24.02 4.49
CA VAL A 169 2.56 -25.15 4.67
C VAL A 169 1.92 -25.50 3.34
N SER A 170 1.96 -26.79 2.98
CA SER A 170 1.23 -27.30 1.84
C SER A 170 -0.25 -27.44 2.13
N PHE A 171 -1.10 -26.92 1.25
CA PHE A 171 -2.54 -27.19 1.25
C PHE A 171 -2.95 -28.35 0.33
N ASP A 172 -2.00 -29.04 -0.31
CA ASP A 172 -2.28 -30.27 -1.06
C ASP A 172 -2.06 -31.50 -0.16
N PRO A 173 -3.10 -32.29 0.16
CA PRO A 173 -2.97 -33.49 1.00
C PRO A 173 -2.13 -34.61 0.35
N ARG A 174 -1.78 -34.48 -0.94
CA ARG A 174 -0.95 -35.42 -1.69
C ARG A 174 0.54 -35.11 -1.56
N ASP A 175 0.92 -33.90 -1.10
CA ASP A 175 2.32 -33.57 -0.87
C ASP A 175 2.89 -34.42 0.28
N THR A 176 4.17 -34.77 0.15
CA THR A 176 4.87 -35.62 1.10
C THR A 176 5.98 -34.87 1.83
N ALA A 177 6.37 -35.37 3.00
CA ALA A 177 7.52 -34.86 3.76
C ALA A 177 8.81 -34.86 2.91
N VAL A 178 8.96 -35.82 1.99
CA VAL A 178 10.10 -35.88 1.07
C VAL A 178 10.14 -34.65 0.15
N VAL A 179 9.01 -34.27 -0.45
CA VAL A 179 8.92 -33.07 -1.30
C VAL A 179 9.17 -31.81 -0.47
N ALA A 180 8.60 -31.74 0.73
CA ALA A 180 8.82 -30.64 1.67
C ALA A 180 10.32 -30.45 2.01
N LYS A 181 11.02 -31.56 2.30
CA LYS A 181 12.47 -31.58 2.55
C LYS A 181 13.28 -31.06 1.38
N LEU A 182 12.99 -31.54 0.17
CA LEU A 182 13.69 -31.12 -1.04
C LEU A 182 13.49 -29.62 -1.30
N LYS A 183 12.27 -29.11 -1.12
CA LYS A 183 12.00 -27.67 -1.21
C LYS A 183 12.78 -26.87 -0.16
N LYS A 184 12.72 -27.29 1.11
CA LYS A 184 13.48 -26.64 2.18
C LYS A 184 14.96 -26.55 1.85
N GLN A 185 15.58 -27.66 1.43
CA GLN A 185 17.00 -27.70 1.09
C GLN A 185 17.35 -26.72 -0.04
N ASN A 186 16.53 -26.64 -1.09
CA ASN A 186 16.74 -25.70 -2.19
C ASN A 186 16.66 -24.24 -1.71
N TYR A 187 15.62 -23.87 -0.95
CA TYR A 187 15.45 -22.50 -0.48
C TYR A 187 16.50 -22.08 0.55
N LEU A 188 16.91 -22.98 1.45
CA LEU A 188 17.99 -22.70 2.40
C LEU A 188 19.34 -22.52 1.71
N LYS A 189 19.64 -23.36 0.72
CA LYS A 189 20.87 -23.24 -0.08
C LYS A 189 20.92 -21.89 -0.79
N GLU A 190 19.80 -21.49 -1.40
CA GLU A 190 19.70 -20.20 -2.09
C GLU A 190 19.74 -19.01 -1.14
N LEU A 191 19.16 -19.14 0.08
CA LEU A 191 19.19 -18.08 1.09
C LEU A 191 20.61 -17.85 1.62
N GLY A 192 21.40 -18.91 1.78
CA GLY A 192 22.81 -18.81 2.18
C GLY A 192 23.04 -18.24 3.59
N GLN A 193 22.01 -18.21 4.44
CA GLN A 193 22.08 -17.65 5.78
C GLN A 193 22.28 -18.73 6.84
N ALA A 194 23.32 -18.61 7.65
CA ALA A 194 23.58 -19.52 8.76
C ALA A 194 22.42 -19.53 9.78
N GLY A 195 22.04 -20.71 10.26
CA GLY A 195 20.97 -20.91 11.25
C GLY A 195 19.54 -20.80 10.72
N ALA A 196 19.35 -20.46 9.43
CA ALA A 196 18.02 -20.37 8.83
C ALA A 196 17.31 -21.74 8.74
N ASP A 197 18.05 -22.84 8.81
CA ASP A 197 17.53 -24.20 8.88
C ASP A 197 16.64 -24.45 10.12
N LYS A 198 16.87 -23.69 11.19
CA LYS A 198 16.10 -23.74 12.44
C LYS A 198 14.90 -22.78 12.46
N GLY A 199 14.73 -21.96 11.43
CA GLY A 199 13.65 -20.97 11.35
C GLY A 199 12.80 -21.05 10.10
N TRP A 200 13.24 -21.73 9.04
CA TRP A 200 12.40 -21.98 7.87
C TRP A 200 11.93 -23.44 7.84
N HIS A 201 10.63 -23.63 8.05
CA HIS A 201 9.99 -24.93 8.18
C HIS A 201 9.03 -25.19 7.04
N PHE A 202 8.93 -26.45 6.63
CA PHE A 202 8.06 -26.89 5.56
C PHE A 202 7.15 -28.01 6.06
N LEU A 203 5.85 -27.76 6.05
CA LEU A 203 4.84 -28.69 6.57
C LEU A 203 3.97 -29.24 5.45
N VAL A 204 3.59 -30.51 5.61
CA VAL A 204 2.50 -31.14 4.86
C VAL A 204 1.44 -31.65 5.84
N GLY A 205 0.20 -31.80 5.39
CA GLY A 205 -0.90 -32.15 6.28
C GLY A 205 -1.95 -33.02 5.61
N LYS A 206 -2.90 -33.50 6.43
CA LYS A 206 -4.13 -34.13 5.95
C LYS A 206 -5.23 -33.09 5.83
N ASP A 207 -6.27 -33.40 5.05
CA ASP A 207 -7.42 -32.53 4.81
C ASP A 207 -7.99 -31.84 6.06
N PRO A 208 -8.23 -32.52 7.20
CA PRO A 208 -8.77 -31.86 8.39
C PRO A 208 -7.84 -30.76 8.91
N SER A 209 -6.53 -31.03 8.98
CA SER A 209 -5.51 -30.08 9.44
C SER A 209 -5.37 -28.90 8.49
N ILE A 210 -5.33 -29.18 7.18
CA ILE A 210 -5.24 -28.15 6.13
C ILE A 210 -6.46 -27.24 6.18
N LYS A 211 -7.66 -27.80 6.26
CA LYS A 211 -8.92 -27.04 6.34
C LYS A 211 -8.98 -26.18 7.60
N ALA A 212 -8.60 -26.72 8.76
CA ALA A 212 -8.56 -25.95 10.00
C ALA A 212 -7.64 -24.72 9.88
N LEU A 213 -6.41 -24.89 9.37
CA LEU A 213 -5.49 -23.79 9.19
C LEU A 213 -6.00 -22.76 8.16
N THR A 214 -6.37 -23.23 6.96
CA THR A 214 -6.78 -22.36 5.85
C THR A 214 -8.06 -21.58 6.17
N GLN A 215 -9.04 -22.19 6.84
CA GLN A 215 -10.25 -21.51 7.27
C GLN A 215 -9.98 -20.44 8.34
N THR A 216 -9.14 -20.75 9.33
CA THR A 216 -8.77 -19.79 10.39
C THR A 216 -8.11 -18.54 9.85
N VAL A 217 -7.26 -18.68 8.82
CA VAL A 217 -6.59 -17.54 8.20
C VAL A 217 -7.35 -16.98 6.99
N GLY A 218 -8.54 -17.52 6.69
CA GLY A 218 -9.41 -17.10 5.60
C GLY A 218 -8.84 -17.32 4.19
N PHE A 219 -7.96 -18.31 4.01
CA PHE A 219 -7.30 -18.61 2.75
C PHE A 219 -8.16 -19.53 1.87
N GLY A 220 -8.76 -18.97 0.83
CA GLY A 220 -9.53 -19.71 -0.17
C GLY A 220 -8.67 -20.35 -1.26
N TYR A 221 -8.94 -21.62 -1.54
CA TYR A 221 -8.35 -22.39 -2.62
C TYR A 221 -9.37 -23.37 -3.21
N ARG A 222 -9.23 -23.71 -4.49
CA ARG A 222 -10.15 -24.61 -5.19
C ARG A 222 -9.42 -25.45 -6.23
N TRP A 223 -9.81 -26.72 -6.33
CA TRP A 223 -9.32 -27.59 -7.40
C TRP A 223 -9.93 -27.21 -8.75
N ASN A 224 -9.09 -27.14 -9.78
CA ASN A 224 -9.51 -26.96 -11.17
C ASN A 224 -9.24 -28.28 -11.92
N GLU A 225 -10.32 -28.95 -12.33
CA GLU A 225 -10.25 -30.26 -12.99
C GLU A 225 -9.61 -30.17 -14.38
N ASP A 226 -9.85 -29.10 -15.13
CA ASP A 226 -9.32 -28.94 -16.50
C ASP A 226 -7.80 -28.87 -16.50
N ARG A 227 -7.23 -28.15 -15.53
CA ARG A 227 -5.78 -27.93 -15.39
C ARG A 227 -5.12 -28.94 -14.46
N LYS A 228 -5.90 -29.75 -13.72
CA LYS A 228 -5.42 -30.64 -12.65
C LYS A 228 -4.51 -29.91 -11.66
N GLU A 229 -4.93 -28.70 -11.27
CA GLU A 229 -4.17 -27.79 -10.41
C GLU A 229 -5.10 -27.08 -9.43
N TYR A 230 -4.55 -26.63 -8.31
CA TYR A 230 -5.27 -25.72 -7.42
C TYR A 230 -5.17 -24.27 -7.90
N VAL A 231 -6.32 -23.59 -7.94
CA VAL A 231 -6.42 -22.14 -8.01
C VAL A 231 -6.44 -21.63 -6.58
N HIS A 232 -5.53 -20.70 -6.25
CA HIS A 232 -5.43 -20.12 -4.92
C HIS A 232 -5.04 -18.64 -5.01
N ALA A 233 -5.33 -17.89 -3.95
CA ALA A 233 -4.84 -16.53 -3.80
C ALA A 233 -3.35 -16.52 -3.42
N ALA A 234 -2.65 -15.42 -3.70
CA ALA A 234 -1.23 -15.25 -3.35
C ALA A 234 -1.08 -14.20 -2.25
N ALA A 235 -0.57 -14.59 -1.09
CA ALA A 235 -0.22 -13.69 0.00
C ALA A 235 0.76 -14.34 0.98
N LEU A 236 1.49 -13.51 1.72
CA LEU A 236 2.11 -13.88 2.99
C LEU A 236 1.22 -13.42 4.14
N ILE A 237 1.13 -14.25 5.16
CA ILE A 237 0.36 -13.96 6.37
C ILE A 237 1.36 -13.81 7.50
N VAL A 238 1.43 -12.63 8.10
CA VAL A 238 2.32 -12.34 9.21
C VAL A 238 1.59 -12.65 10.51
N LEU A 239 2.20 -13.49 11.35
CA LEU A 239 1.66 -13.99 12.59
C LEU A 239 2.50 -13.49 13.78
N THR A 240 1.83 -13.23 14.89
CA THR A 240 2.48 -12.87 16.16
C THR A 240 3.11 -14.10 16.82
N PRO A 241 4.03 -13.93 17.78
CA PRO A 241 4.55 -15.01 18.63
C PRO A 241 3.48 -15.87 19.31
N GLU A 242 2.28 -15.33 19.52
CA GLU A 242 1.16 -16.03 20.16
C GLU A 242 0.28 -16.82 19.17
N GLY A 243 0.67 -16.81 17.89
CA GLY A 243 -0.08 -17.47 16.82
C GLY A 243 -1.32 -16.69 16.37
N GLN A 244 -1.32 -15.36 16.52
CA GLN A 244 -2.43 -14.52 16.04
C GLN A 244 -2.10 -13.91 14.67
N VAL A 245 -3.10 -13.75 13.80
CA VAL A 245 -2.92 -13.10 12.50
C VAL A 245 -2.72 -11.60 12.66
N SER A 246 -1.52 -11.10 12.39
CA SER A 246 -1.18 -9.68 12.50
C SER A 246 -1.43 -8.91 11.21
N ARG A 247 -1.04 -9.45 10.04
CA ARG A 247 -1.14 -8.74 8.75
C ARG A 247 -1.17 -9.67 7.55
N TYR A 248 -1.72 -9.19 6.44
CA TYR A 248 -1.70 -9.86 5.14
C TYR A 248 -0.90 -9.03 4.13
N LEU A 249 0.05 -9.65 3.44
CA LEU A 249 0.84 -9.05 2.37
C LEU A 249 0.46 -9.74 1.06
N TYR A 250 -0.31 -9.06 0.21
CA TYR A 250 -0.87 -9.65 -1.00
C TYR A 250 0.11 -9.64 -2.19
N GLY A 251 -0.06 -10.61 -3.08
CA GLY A 251 0.59 -10.67 -4.37
C GLY A 251 1.73 -11.71 -4.44
N VAL A 252 2.55 -11.55 -5.46
CA VAL A 252 3.70 -12.43 -5.79
C VAL A 252 5.03 -11.67 -5.74
N LYS A 253 5.02 -10.47 -5.16
CA LYS A 253 6.18 -9.64 -4.87
C LYS A 253 5.91 -8.91 -3.56
N PHE A 254 6.85 -8.98 -2.63
CA PHE A 254 6.71 -8.37 -1.31
C PHE A 254 7.75 -7.26 -1.18
N VAL A 255 7.36 -6.15 -0.54
CA VAL A 255 8.28 -5.02 -0.32
C VAL A 255 9.05 -5.28 0.97
N PRO A 256 10.40 -5.31 0.97
CA PRO A 256 11.19 -5.63 2.16
C PRO A 256 10.89 -4.72 3.34
N ARG A 257 10.77 -3.41 3.10
CA ARG A 257 10.45 -2.41 4.14
C ARG A 257 9.10 -2.69 4.81
N THR A 258 8.07 -3.00 4.01
CA THR A 258 6.73 -3.32 4.53
C THR A 258 6.74 -4.64 5.29
N THR A 259 7.44 -5.65 4.78
CA THR A 259 7.54 -6.97 5.43
C THR A 259 8.27 -6.86 6.76
N ARG A 260 9.39 -6.14 6.79
CA ARG A 260 10.14 -5.83 8.01
C ARG A 260 9.29 -5.12 9.05
N LEU A 261 8.58 -4.06 8.66
CA LEU A 261 7.70 -3.33 9.59
C LEU A 261 6.61 -4.25 10.14
N SER A 262 5.99 -5.05 9.28
CA SER A 262 4.94 -6.01 9.68
C SER A 262 5.47 -7.03 10.69
N LEU A 263 6.71 -7.50 10.51
CA LEU A 263 7.38 -8.41 11.46
C LEU A 263 7.69 -7.75 12.80
N VAL A 264 8.18 -6.50 12.78
CA VAL A 264 8.43 -5.73 14.01
C VAL A 264 7.13 -5.50 14.78
N GLU A 265 6.06 -5.08 14.11
CA GLU A 265 4.74 -4.93 14.73
C GLU A 265 4.24 -6.25 15.32
N ALA A 266 4.33 -7.34 14.54
CA ALA A 266 3.90 -8.66 14.99
C ALA A 266 4.72 -9.18 16.17
N SER A 267 6.03 -8.86 16.25
CA SER A 267 6.89 -9.24 17.38
C SER A 267 6.46 -8.60 18.70
N GLU A 268 5.80 -7.44 18.64
CA GLU A 268 5.20 -6.75 19.78
C GLU A 268 3.74 -7.17 20.01
N ASN A 269 3.29 -8.27 19.39
CA ASN A 269 1.91 -8.75 19.38
C ASN A 269 0.87 -7.72 18.88
N LYS A 270 1.29 -6.77 18.05
CA LYS A 270 0.36 -5.81 17.45
C LYS A 270 -0.39 -6.47 16.30
N ILE A 271 -1.71 -6.32 16.34
CA ILE A 271 -2.61 -6.68 15.24
C ILE A 271 -2.77 -5.45 14.35
N GLY A 272 -2.51 -5.60 13.05
CA GLY A 272 -2.67 -4.51 12.09
C GLY A 272 -4.11 -4.00 12.05
N ASN A 273 -4.30 -2.72 11.73
CA ASN A 273 -5.62 -2.12 11.60
C ASN A 273 -6.09 -2.16 10.13
N VAL A 274 -7.36 -2.52 9.90
CA VAL A 274 -8.02 -2.49 8.59
C VAL A 274 -7.98 -1.08 7.95
N VAL A 275 -7.87 -0.02 8.76
CA VAL A 275 -7.80 1.37 8.30
C VAL A 275 -6.48 1.70 7.61
N ASP A 276 -5.37 1.00 7.88
CA ASP A 276 -4.13 1.17 7.10
C ASP A 276 -4.30 0.70 5.64
N SER A 277 -5.25 -0.22 5.41
CA SER A 277 -5.64 -0.61 4.05
C SER A 277 -6.46 0.48 3.35
N VAL A 278 -7.12 1.37 4.10
CA VAL A 278 -7.84 2.55 3.56
C VAL A 278 -6.87 3.64 3.11
N LEU A 279 -5.70 3.78 3.76
CA LEU A 279 -4.61 4.60 3.23
C LEU A 279 -3.98 3.97 1.98
N LEU A 280 -3.97 2.64 1.88
CA LEU A 280 -3.60 1.89 0.67
C LEU A 280 -4.66 1.96 -0.44
N TYR A 281 -5.92 2.28 -0.12
CA TYR A 281 -6.96 2.57 -1.11
C TYR A 281 -6.68 3.86 -1.90
N CYS A 282 -5.84 4.76 -1.38
CA CYS A 282 -5.37 5.93 -2.12
C CYS A 282 -4.22 5.60 -3.09
N PHE A 283 -3.53 4.46 -2.94
CA PHE A 283 -2.34 4.10 -3.73
C PHE A 283 -2.46 2.80 -4.54
N LEU A 284 -3.51 2.00 -4.34
CA LEU A 284 -3.75 0.79 -5.12
C LEU A 284 -4.72 1.09 -6.26
N TYR A 285 -4.16 1.48 -7.41
CA TYR A 285 -4.83 1.37 -8.70
C TYR A 285 -4.97 -0.10 -9.07
N ASP A 286 -6.19 -0.65 -9.10
CA ASP A 286 -6.45 -1.93 -9.80
C ASP A 286 -7.13 -1.64 -11.14
N ALA A 287 -6.32 -1.83 -12.18
CA ALA A 287 -6.63 -1.58 -13.58
C ALA A 287 -7.76 -2.45 -14.13
N SER A 288 -8.22 -3.48 -13.41
CA SER A 288 -9.14 -4.50 -13.93
C SER A 288 -10.61 -4.25 -13.60
N LYS A 289 -10.95 -3.41 -12.63
CA LYS A 289 -12.35 -3.30 -12.17
C LYS A 289 -13.14 -2.12 -12.68
N GLY A 290 -12.54 -1.07 -13.24
CA GLY A 290 -13.25 0.17 -13.62
C GLY A 290 -14.06 0.84 -12.49
N ARG A 291 -14.04 0.28 -11.28
CA ARG A 291 -14.84 0.62 -10.09
C ARG A 291 -14.05 1.45 -9.08
N TYR A 292 -12.82 1.82 -9.44
CA TYR A 292 -11.95 2.76 -8.72
C TYR A 292 -12.46 4.19 -8.70
N THR A 293 -13.52 4.50 -9.45
CA THR A 293 -13.92 5.86 -9.74
C THR A 293 -15.01 6.34 -8.79
N LEU A 294 -16.08 5.59 -8.54
CA LEU A 294 -17.27 6.22 -7.95
C LEU A 294 -17.11 6.61 -6.47
N ALA A 295 -16.64 5.73 -5.59
CA ALA A 295 -16.54 6.06 -4.16
C ALA A 295 -15.41 7.07 -3.85
N ALA A 296 -14.20 6.82 -4.38
CA ALA A 296 -13.05 7.69 -4.17
C ALA A 296 -13.22 9.06 -4.86
N LEU A 297 -13.78 9.12 -6.08
CA LEU A 297 -14.10 10.40 -6.72
C LEU A 297 -15.22 11.13 -6.00
N ASN A 298 -16.21 10.44 -5.43
CA ASN A 298 -17.27 11.09 -4.66
C ASN A 298 -16.72 11.69 -3.35
N ILE A 299 -15.79 11.00 -2.67
CA ILE A 299 -15.10 11.54 -1.49
C ILE A 299 -14.20 12.73 -1.86
N MET A 300 -13.42 12.63 -2.94
CA MET A 300 -12.60 13.75 -3.43
C MET A 300 -13.46 14.94 -3.89
N ARG A 301 -14.58 14.70 -4.59
CA ARG A 301 -15.54 15.73 -4.98
C ARG A 301 -16.21 16.37 -3.77
N ALA A 302 -16.59 15.58 -2.77
CA ALA A 302 -17.15 16.10 -1.51
C ALA A 302 -16.13 16.97 -0.76
N GLY A 303 -14.88 16.53 -0.67
CA GLY A 303 -13.78 17.31 -0.10
C GLY A 303 -13.55 18.62 -0.86
N GLY A 304 -13.51 18.57 -2.19
CA GLY A 304 -13.36 19.76 -3.05
C GLY A 304 -14.52 20.75 -2.89
N VAL A 305 -15.76 20.28 -2.88
CA VAL A 305 -16.95 21.12 -2.64
C VAL A 305 -16.88 21.76 -1.26
N MET A 306 -16.50 21.01 -0.23
CA MET A 306 -16.33 21.54 1.12
C MET A 306 -15.28 22.66 1.18
N THR A 307 -14.13 22.47 0.53
CA THR A 307 -13.07 23.51 0.49
C THR A 307 -13.54 24.77 -0.22
N VAL A 308 -14.24 24.64 -1.36
CA VAL A 308 -14.81 25.79 -2.08
C VAL A 308 -15.83 26.51 -1.20
N LEU A 309 -16.73 25.79 -0.53
CA LEU A 309 -17.72 26.39 0.38
C LEU A 309 -17.07 27.16 1.53
N ILE A 310 -16.01 26.61 2.14
CA ILE A 310 -15.26 27.28 3.20
C ILE A 310 -14.64 28.58 2.67
N ILE A 311 -13.96 28.53 1.53
CA ILE A 311 -13.32 29.70 0.93
C ILE A 311 -14.37 30.75 0.55
N SER A 312 -15.46 30.35 -0.13
CA SER A 312 -16.55 31.25 -0.52
C SER A 312 -17.20 31.92 0.69
N THR A 313 -17.40 31.18 1.78
CA THR A 313 -17.99 31.72 3.02
C THR A 313 -17.06 32.76 3.65
N VAL A 314 -15.77 32.47 3.75
CA VAL A 314 -14.78 33.43 4.29
C VAL A 314 -14.72 34.70 3.45
N VAL A 315 -14.69 34.56 2.12
CA VAL A 315 -14.68 35.70 1.18
C VAL A 315 -15.96 36.53 1.32
N LEU A 316 -17.13 35.90 1.38
CA LEU A 316 -18.41 36.60 1.55
C LEU A 316 -18.48 37.36 2.88
N ILE A 317 -17.99 36.77 3.98
CA ILE A 317 -17.93 37.44 5.29
C ILE A 317 -17.00 38.65 5.23
N ALA A 318 -15.83 38.52 4.59
CA ALA A 318 -14.87 39.61 4.43
C ALA A 318 -15.49 40.77 3.62
N LEU A 319 -16.12 40.47 2.48
CA LEU A 319 -16.76 41.48 1.63
C LEU A 319 -17.95 42.17 2.32
N ARG A 320 -18.77 41.42 3.06
CA ARG A 320 -19.88 41.99 3.85
C ARG A 320 -19.37 42.92 4.96
N ARG A 321 -18.26 42.56 5.62
CA ARG A 321 -17.62 43.40 6.64
C ARG A 321 -17.04 44.68 6.04
N GLU A 322 -16.48 44.63 4.84
CA GLU A 322 -15.99 45.84 4.15
C GLU A 322 -17.12 46.77 3.74
N ARG A 323 -18.22 46.24 3.17
CA ARG A 323 -19.40 47.04 2.81
C ARG A 323 -20.04 47.74 4.00
N LYS A 324 -20.19 47.05 5.14
CA LYS A 324 -20.68 47.69 6.38
C LYS A 324 -19.75 48.81 6.85
N LYS A 325 -18.43 48.61 6.78
CA LYS A 325 -17.47 49.66 7.14
C LYS A 325 -17.56 50.86 6.19
N GLN A 326 -17.73 50.63 4.89
CA GLN A 326 -17.91 51.72 3.91
C GLN A 326 -19.18 52.51 4.17
N ALA A 327 -20.32 51.85 4.38
CA ALA A 327 -21.59 52.49 4.71
C ALA A 327 -21.53 53.31 6.01
N MET A 328 -20.83 52.82 7.05
CA MET A 328 -20.61 53.60 8.28
C MET A 328 -19.68 54.79 8.07
N THR A 329 -18.66 54.68 7.19
CA THR A 329 -17.74 55.79 6.90
C THR A 329 -18.40 56.87 6.03
N GLU A 330 -19.33 56.51 5.15
CA GLU A 330 -20.14 57.44 4.35
C GLU A 330 -21.18 58.17 5.21
N ALA A 331 -21.84 57.47 6.15
CA ALA A 331 -22.78 58.07 7.10
C ALA A 331 -22.08 59.02 8.09
N GLU A 332 -20.87 58.71 8.54
CA GLU A 332 -20.06 59.58 9.41
C GLU A 332 -19.50 60.80 8.66
N GLY A 333 -19.29 60.70 7.34
CA GLY A 333 -18.84 61.80 6.49
C GLY A 333 -19.93 62.81 6.11
N GLN A 334 -21.21 62.43 6.16
CA GLN A 334 -22.36 63.31 5.90
C GLN A 334 -22.84 64.09 7.14
N GLY A 335 -22.38 63.74 8.34
CA GLY A 335 -22.74 64.42 9.60
C GLY A 335 -21.79 65.54 10.04
N ILE A 336 -20.81 65.93 9.22
CA ILE A 336 -19.80 66.96 9.54
C ILE A 336 -19.98 68.23 8.66
N SER A 337 -21.04 68.29 7.86
CA SER A 337 -21.32 69.42 6.94
C SER A 337 -22.58 70.23 7.27
N ASP A 338 -23.03 70.21 8.53
CA ASP A 338 -23.99 71.17 9.11
C ASP A 338 -23.30 71.92 10.26
#